data_AF-A0A2U2HB00-F1
#
_entry.id   AF-A0A2U2HB00-F1
#
_cell.length_a   1.000
_cell.length_b   1.000
_cell.length_c   1.000
_cell.angle_alpha   90.00
_cell.angle_beta   90.00
_cell.angle_gamma   90.00
#
_symmetry.space_group_name_H-M   'P 1'
#
loop_
_entity.id
_entity.type
_entity.pdbx_description
1 polymer ?
#
loop_
_entity_poly.entity_id
_entity_poly.type
_entity_poly.pdbx_seq_one_letter_code
_entity_poly.pdbx_strand_id
1 'polypeptide(L)'
;MAYSPALLPVEQLPMLKNGAYSSTIQTTSYHRVSFAQETDLYFSGLGVNKTVYDTGMNLVKHLGESDQQVKMPAGQYVVKLHFWSSNTKSVNVTSPGLQ
;
A
#
# COMPACT_ATOMS: atom_id res chain seq x y z
N MET A 1 -31.73 10.84 -3.63
CA MET A 1 -30.71 10.50 -4.64
C MET A 1 -29.59 9.78 -3.90
N ALA A 2 -29.41 8.48 -4.11
CA ALA A 2 -28.30 7.74 -3.51
C ALA A 2 -27.04 8.03 -4.33
N TYR A 3 -26.06 8.69 -3.74
CA TYR A 3 -24.75 8.91 -4.35
C TYR A 3 -23.91 7.65 -4.12
N SER A 4 -23.85 6.77 -5.11
CA SER A 4 -22.82 5.73 -5.15
C SER A 4 -21.57 6.35 -5.75
N PRO A 5 -20.43 6.39 -5.02
CA PRO A 5 -19.18 6.89 -5.58
C PRO A 5 -18.82 6.09 -6.83
N ALA A 6 -18.29 6.75 -7.87
CA ALA A 6 -17.71 6.03 -8.99
C ALA A 6 -16.60 5.11 -8.46
N LEU A 7 -16.72 3.81 -8.74
CA LEU A 7 -15.66 2.85 -8.44
C LEU A 7 -14.47 3.19 -9.34
N LEU A 8 -13.39 3.71 -8.77
CA LEU A 8 -12.15 3.93 -9.49
C LEU A 8 -11.57 2.55 -9.86
N PRO A 9 -11.34 2.26 -11.15
CA PRO A 9 -10.60 1.08 -11.57
C PRO A 9 -9.21 1.04 -10.95
N VAL A 10 -8.70 -0.15 -10.61
CA VAL A 10 -7.38 -0.33 -9.99
C VAL A 10 -6.27 0.26 -10.86
N GLU A 11 -6.44 0.26 -12.18
CA GLU A 11 -5.51 0.81 -13.16
C GLU A 11 -5.32 2.33 -13.03
N GLN A 12 -6.32 3.03 -12.49
CA GLN A 12 -6.27 4.48 -12.25
C GLN A 12 -5.58 4.84 -10.93
N LEU A 13 -5.27 3.85 -10.08
CA LEU A 13 -4.51 4.11 -8.86
C LEU A 13 -3.06 4.47 -9.19
N PRO A 14 -2.46 5.38 -8.40
CA PRO A 14 -1.05 5.71 -8.53
C PRO A 14 -0.20 4.44 -8.33
N MET A 15 0.88 4.31 -9.10
CA MET A 15 1.81 3.20 -8.94
C MET A 15 2.66 3.40 -7.69
N LEU A 16 2.77 2.37 -6.86
CA LEU A 16 3.67 2.36 -5.71
C LEU A 16 5.12 2.39 -6.22
N LYS A 17 5.97 3.19 -5.58
CA LYS A 17 7.37 3.41 -5.94
C LYS A 17 8.23 3.28 -4.69
N ASN A 18 9.53 3.08 -4.91
CA ASN A 18 10.51 3.16 -3.83
C ASN A 18 10.55 4.59 -3.27
N GLY A 19 10.45 4.73 -1.95
CA GLY A 19 10.59 6.00 -1.27
C GLY A 19 9.67 6.18 -0.06
N ALA A 20 9.74 7.39 0.49
CA ALA A 20 9.00 7.77 1.68
C ALA A 20 7.62 8.34 1.32
N TYR A 21 6.59 7.76 1.92
CA TYR A 21 5.22 8.23 1.87
C TYR A 21 4.87 8.87 3.19
N SER A 22 4.32 10.08 3.15
CA SER A 22 3.80 10.75 4.35
C SER A 22 2.49 11.46 4.07
N SER A 23 1.64 11.56 5.08
CA SER A 23 0.35 12.23 4.95
C SER A 23 -0.15 12.77 6.29
N THR A 24 -1.29 13.46 6.27
CA THR A 24 -2.00 13.87 7.48
C THR A 24 -2.63 12.67 8.21
N ILE A 25 -3.02 12.88 9.46
CA ILE A 25 -3.71 11.85 10.25
C ILE A 25 -5.08 11.53 9.63
N GLN A 26 -5.51 10.28 9.78
CA GLN A 26 -6.74 9.71 9.24
C GLN A 26 -6.84 9.72 7.71
N THR A 27 -5.70 9.86 7.02
CA THR A 27 -5.67 9.78 5.56
C THR A 27 -5.39 8.35 5.11
N THR A 28 -6.11 7.92 4.08
CA THR A 28 -5.83 6.66 3.39
C THR A 28 -5.39 6.94 1.97
N SER A 29 -4.35 6.24 1.53
CA SER A 29 -3.92 6.22 0.14
C SER A 29 -3.88 4.78 -0.35
N TYR A 30 -4.24 4.59 -1.62
CA TYR A 30 -4.20 3.31 -2.31
C TYR A 30 -3.24 3.43 -3.48
N HIS A 31 -2.35 2.46 -3.61
CA HIS A 31 -1.35 2.41 -4.66
C HIS A 31 -1.39 1.05 -5.32
N ARG A 32 -1.38 1.00 -6.66
CA ARG A 32 -1.23 -0.27 -7.38
C ARG A 32 0.24 -0.66 -7.46
N VAL A 33 0.51 -1.95 -7.43
CA VAL A 33 1.85 -2.50 -7.63
C VAL A 33 1.77 -3.71 -8.54
N SER A 34 2.78 -3.88 -9.39
CA SER A 34 2.90 -5.04 -10.28
C SER A 34 4.32 -5.56 -10.21
N PHE A 35 4.48 -6.83 -9.87
CA PHE A 35 5.77 -7.49 -9.81
C PHE A 35 5.88 -8.52 -10.94
N ALA A 36 6.93 -8.42 -11.76
CA ALA A 36 7.18 -9.37 -12.84
C ALA A 36 7.65 -10.75 -12.34
N GLN A 37 8.25 -10.79 -11.16
CA GLN A 37 8.79 -11.97 -10.50
C GLN A 37 8.56 -11.88 -8.98
N GLU A 38 8.76 -12.98 -8.25
CA GLU A 38 8.74 -12.92 -6.78
C GLU A 38 9.78 -11.89 -6.29
N THR A 39 9.37 -11.07 -5.32
CA THR A 39 10.25 -10.07 -4.71
C THR A 39 9.91 -9.86 -3.24
N ASP A 40 10.85 -9.27 -2.51
CA ASP A 40 10.60 -8.77 -1.16
C ASP A 40 10.11 -7.33 -1.22
N LEU A 41 9.05 -7.04 -0.47
CA LEU A 41 8.54 -5.70 -0.24
C LEU A 41 8.75 -5.35 1.23
N TYR A 42 9.49 -4.28 1.45
CA TYR A 42 9.88 -3.80 2.76
C TYR A 42 9.11 -2.51 3.07
N PHE A 43 8.54 -2.47 4.25
CA PHE A 43 7.96 -1.26 4.82
C PHE A 43 8.67 -0.94 6.12
N SER A 44 9.21 0.26 6.23
CA SER A 44 9.77 0.77 7.50
C SER A 44 9.12 2.08 7.90
N GLY A 45 8.96 2.31 9.19
CA GLY A 45 8.27 3.47 9.73
C GLY A 45 6.98 3.10 10.48
N LEU A 46 6.62 3.98 11.41
CA LEU A 46 5.55 3.79 12.39
C LEU A 46 4.36 4.70 12.09
N GLY A 47 3.21 4.35 12.67
CA GLY A 47 2.00 5.20 12.61
C GLY A 47 1.26 5.17 11.28
N VAL A 48 1.63 4.23 10.41
CA VAL A 48 0.93 3.90 9.16
C VAL A 48 0.55 2.44 9.22
N ASN A 49 -0.74 2.13 9.09
CA ASN A 49 -1.22 0.78 8.94
C ASN A 49 -1.13 0.38 7.46
N LYS A 50 -0.46 -0.74 7.19
CA LYS A 50 -0.21 -1.25 5.83
C LYS A 50 -1.05 -2.49 5.59
N THR A 51 -1.79 -2.50 4.49
CA THR A 51 -2.60 -3.66 4.08
C THR A 51 -2.44 -3.88 2.58
N VAL A 52 -2.33 -5.15 2.18
CA VAL A 52 -2.18 -5.57 0.79
C VAL A 52 -3.44 -6.31 0.36
N TYR A 53 -3.94 -5.95 -0.81
CA TYR A 53 -5.10 -6.55 -1.46
C TYR A 53 -4.72 -7.08 -2.84
N ASP A 54 -5.52 -8.00 -3.37
CA ASP A 54 -5.48 -8.34 -4.78
C ASP A 54 -6.20 -7.26 -5.63
N THR A 55 -6.24 -7.43 -6.95
CA THR A 55 -6.93 -6.51 -7.86
C THR A 55 -8.45 -6.52 -7.71
N GLY A 56 -9.01 -7.55 -7.08
CA GLY A 56 -10.41 -7.65 -6.68
C GLY A 56 -10.72 -7.01 -5.32
N MET A 57 -9.75 -6.33 -4.70
CA MET A 57 -9.84 -5.76 -3.35
C MET A 57 -10.08 -6.80 -2.24
N ASN A 58 -9.76 -8.07 -2.49
CA ASN A 58 -9.74 -9.09 -1.44
C ASN A 58 -8.48 -8.95 -0.60
N LEU A 59 -8.59 -9.14 0.71
CA LEU A 59 -7.46 -9.06 1.63
C LEU A 59 -6.45 -10.17 1.33
N VAL A 60 -5.23 -9.79 0.95
CA VAL A 60 -4.10 -10.70 0.79
C VAL A 60 -3.29 -10.75 2.08
N LYS A 61 -2.95 -9.58 2.65
CA LYS A 61 -2.17 -9.53 3.89
C LYS A 61 -2.39 -8.25 4.68
N HIS A 62 -2.55 -8.39 5.99
CA HIS A 62 -2.50 -7.27 6.93
C HIS A 62 -1.12 -7.20 7.57
N LEU A 63 -0.41 -6.10 7.39
CA LEU A 63 0.98 -5.92 7.86
C LEU A 63 1.04 -5.10 9.16
N GLY A 64 -0.06 -4.47 9.56
CA GLY A 64 -0.08 -3.64 10.76
C GLY A 64 0.81 -2.41 10.62
N GLU A 65 1.42 -2.00 11.72
CA GLU A 65 2.01 -0.65 11.86
C GLU A 65 3.52 -0.66 12.00
N SER A 66 4.10 -1.77 12.45
CA SER A 66 5.54 -1.95 12.61
C SER A 66 6.24 -2.14 11.28
N ASP A 67 7.57 -2.08 11.30
CA ASP A 67 8.40 -2.48 10.18
C ASP A 67 8.09 -3.93 9.79
N GLN A 68 7.95 -4.18 8.49
CA GLN A 68 7.58 -5.48 7.96
C GLN A 68 8.28 -5.73 6.64
N GLN A 69 8.72 -6.97 6.46
CA GLN A 69 9.13 -7.52 5.18
C GLN A 69 8.10 -8.56 4.76
N VAL A 70 7.64 -8.48 3.51
CA VAL A 70 6.73 -9.47 2.92
C VAL A 70 7.28 -9.95 1.59
N LYS A 71 7.36 -11.27 1.44
CA LYS A 71 7.54 -11.90 0.13
C LYS A 71 6.26 -11.81 -0.67
N MET A 72 6.36 -11.23 -1.85
CA MET A 72 5.26 -11.02 -2.79
C MET A 72 5.52 -11.86 -4.04
N PRO A 73 4.67 -12.86 -4.34
CA PRO A 73 4.72 -13.54 -5.63
C PRO A 73 4.51 -12.57 -6.80
N ALA A 74 4.97 -12.98 -7.99
CA ALA A 74 4.68 -12.24 -9.22
C ALA A 74 3.17 -12.02 -9.37
N GLY A 75 2.77 -10.83 -9.79
CA GLY A 75 1.36 -10.46 -9.89
C GLY A 75 1.10 -8.99 -9.60
N GLN A 76 -0.19 -8.64 -9.62
CA GLN A 76 -0.68 -7.29 -9.38
C GLN A 76 -1.43 -7.22 -8.05
N TYR A 77 -1.15 -6.16 -7.30
CA TYR A 77 -1.73 -5.95 -5.97
C TYR A 77 -2.06 -4.49 -5.74
N VAL A 78 -2.86 -4.23 -4.71
CA VAL A 78 -3.14 -2.89 -4.21
C VAL A 78 -2.62 -2.77 -2.78
N VAL A 79 -1.78 -1.78 -2.54
CA VAL A 79 -1.27 -1.44 -1.22
C VAL A 79 -2.05 -0.27 -0.67
N LYS A 80 -2.67 -0.48 0.48
CA LYS A 80 -3.33 0.54 1.28
C LYS A 80 -2.38 1.01 2.38
N LEU A 81 -2.16 2.31 2.43
CA LEU A 81 -1.46 2.99 3.51
C LEU A 81 -2.47 3.86 4.26
N HIS A 82 -2.73 3.54 5.52
CA HIS A 82 -3.61 4.33 6.38
C HIS A 82 -2.79 5.02 7.49
N PHE A 83 -2.67 6.33 7.39
CA PHE A 83 -1.91 7.16 8.31
C PHE A 83 -2.78 7.49 9.51
N TRP A 84 -2.59 6.83 10.64
CA TRP A 84 -3.51 6.93 11.77
C TRP A 84 -2.89 7.66 12.98
N SER A 85 -1.56 7.73 13.07
CA SER A 85 -0.88 8.31 14.23
C SER A 85 -0.73 9.84 14.16
N SER A 86 -0.88 10.50 15.30
CA SER A 86 -0.57 11.92 15.45
C SER A 86 0.94 12.18 15.44
N ASN A 87 1.77 11.20 15.80
CA ASN A 87 3.19 11.39 16.12
C ASN A 87 4.10 11.09 14.93
N THR A 88 3.91 9.93 14.29
CA THR A 88 4.71 9.50 13.13
C THR A 88 3.76 9.22 11.99
N LYS A 89 3.97 9.88 10.84
CA LYS A 89 3.06 9.81 9.69
C LYS A 89 3.80 9.46 8.41
N SER A 90 4.86 8.69 8.53
CA SER A 90 5.68 8.32 7.39
C SER A 90 5.94 6.82 7.37
N VAL A 91 5.92 6.29 6.16
CA VAL A 91 6.35 4.93 5.88
C VAL A 91 7.27 4.99 4.66
N ASN A 92 8.44 4.37 4.77
CA ASN A 92 9.33 4.15 3.67
C ASN A 92 9.01 2.79 3.05
N VAL A 93 8.89 2.77 1.73
CA VAL A 93 8.62 1.57 0.96
C VAL A 93 9.85 1.28 0.11
N THR A 94 10.39 0.08 0.23
CA THR A 94 11.49 -0.36 -0.62
C THR A 94 11.25 -1.77 -1.14
N SER A 95 11.59 -2.02 -2.41
CA SER A 95 11.57 -3.35 -3.00
C SER A 95 12.44 -3.36 -4.26
N PRO A 96 13.21 -4.44 -4.48
CA PRO A 96 13.91 -4.66 -5.74
C PRO A 96 12.98 -4.79 -6.95
N GLY A 97 11.72 -5.19 -6.72
CA GLY A 97 10.73 -5.37 -7.79
C GLY A 97 9.88 -4.13 -8.09
N LEU A 98 10.05 -3.03 -7.35
CA LEU A 98 9.39 -1.75 -7.63
C LEU A 98 10.21 -0.96 -8.66
N GLN A 99 9.54 -0.51 -9.73
CA GLN A 99 10.11 0.33 -10.80
C GLN A 99 9.80 1.82 -10.59
#